data_AF-A0A7I8F082-F1
#
_entry.id   AF-A0A7I8F082-F1
#
_cell.length_a   1.000
_cell.length_b   1.000
_cell.length_c   1.000
_cell.angle_alpha   90.00
_cell.angle_beta   90.00
_cell.angle_gamma   90.00
#
_symmetry.space_group_name_H-M   'P 1'
#
loop_
_entity.id
_entity.type
_entity.pdbx_description
1 polymer ?
#
loop_
_entity_poly.entity_id
_entity_poly.type
_entity_poly.pdbx_seq_one_letter_code
_entity_poly.pdbx_strand_id
1 'polypeptide(L)'
;MSEYQRYEFMTIDRPLTSKQLDAVNALSSHIEASSTHALIEYHWGDFKHDPIKVLHRFFDGFFYCANWGTTQLAFRFPHGILPAEIADEYNVDEFVTLTPHADYDILDIDFGEMEASDVWNDYDLGSFITIRDELMEGDLRALYIVWLASLHLYKQYEEEEEDEIVPPVPPAFGKLTAAQQALAELLQLPQEMLDVTAKHSQKAGPAADDDFAAWVKLLPADRCNDFLIRLAHNEPGLSHLLVKELRKLGQHETSTTLPEAERIPYTTLHVEYKAAKAKKEREEQERKKMARQRHLQDIHNHQDSYWQQVDQAVKRGSGAGYEETVRVLVELREAASQFQGSQTFQERFSTWVQPLLRRPALIKRLQDHKFTFPES
;
A
#
# COMPACT_ATOMS: atom_id res chain seq x y z
N MET A 1 17.23 -8.74 -13.91
CA MET A 1 17.26 -9.17 -12.50
C MET A 1 17.04 -10.68 -12.49
N SER A 2 17.61 -11.42 -11.54
CA SER A 2 17.26 -12.84 -11.37
C SER A 2 15.80 -12.95 -10.95
N GLU A 3 15.08 -13.97 -11.42
CA GLU A 3 13.72 -14.27 -10.96
C GLU A 3 13.71 -14.42 -9.43
N TYR A 4 12.70 -13.87 -8.77
CA TYR A 4 12.44 -14.09 -7.35
C TYR A 4 10.93 -14.16 -7.11
N GLN A 5 10.52 -15.20 -6.40
CA GLN A 5 9.13 -15.46 -6.03
C GLN A 5 9.07 -15.95 -4.59
N ARG A 6 8.04 -15.50 -3.86
CA ARG A 6 7.79 -15.86 -2.47
C ARG A 6 6.34 -16.33 -2.33
N TYR A 7 6.15 -17.50 -1.72
CA TYR A 7 4.86 -18.06 -1.35
C TYR A 7 4.80 -18.18 0.17
N GLU A 8 3.77 -17.61 0.79
CA GLU A 8 3.61 -17.58 2.23
C GLU A 8 2.21 -18.05 2.63
N PHE A 9 2.13 -18.92 3.62
CA PHE A 9 0.89 -19.46 4.13
C PHE A 9 0.85 -19.35 5.65
N MET A 10 -0.32 -19.07 6.23
CA MET A 10 -0.52 -18.98 7.68
C MET A 10 -1.79 -19.68 8.14
N THR A 11 -1.74 -20.32 9.30
CA THR A 11 -2.93 -20.77 10.02
C THR A 11 -3.28 -19.79 11.13
N ILE A 12 -4.57 -19.56 11.33
CA ILE A 12 -5.14 -18.66 12.36
C ILE A 12 -6.01 -19.48 13.30
N ASP A 13 -6.92 -20.29 12.75
CA ASP A 13 -7.95 -20.93 13.55
C ASP A 13 -7.38 -22.11 14.35
N ARG A 14 -6.41 -22.83 13.78
CA ARG A 14 -5.73 -23.93 14.46
C ARG A 14 -4.32 -24.19 13.92
N PRO A 15 -3.36 -24.58 14.78
CA PRO A 15 -2.09 -25.09 14.30
C PRO A 15 -2.25 -26.41 13.51
N LEU A 16 -1.36 -26.63 12.54
CA LEU A 16 -1.22 -27.89 11.84
C LEU A 16 -0.87 -29.02 12.82
N THR A 17 -1.52 -30.16 12.67
CA THR A 17 -1.11 -31.41 13.32
C THR A 17 0.22 -31.89 12.73
N SER A 18 0.96 -32.75 13.46
CA SER A 18 2.23 -33.31 12.95
C SER A 18 2.07 -33.98 11.57
N LYS A 19 0.97 -34.71 11.34
CA LYS A 19 0.68 -35.33 10.04
C LYS A 19 0.45 -34.31 8.92
N GLN A 20 -0.20 -33.19 9.23
CA GLN A 20 -0.39 -32.11 8.26
C GLN A 20 0.91 -31.37 7.99
N LEU A 21 1.72 -31.11 9.02
CA LEU A 21 3.03 -30.51 8.87
C LEU A 21 3.97 -31.38 8.01
N ASP A 22 3.98 -32.70 8.22
CA ASP A 22 4.72 -33.63 7.35
C ASP A 22 4.25 -33.57 5.89
N ALA A 23 2.94 -33.46 5.68
CA ALA A 23 2.36 -33.32 4.33
C ALA A 23 2.73 -31.98 3.67
N VAL A 24 2.74 -30.89 4.44
CA VAL A 24 3.17 -29.56 3.98
C VAL A 24 4.65 -29.57 3.63
N ASN A 25 5.51 -30.12 4.49
CA ASN A 25 6.95 -30.25 4.22
C ASN A 25 7.27 -31.06 2.95
N ALA A 26 6.36 -31.93 2.52
CA ALA A 26 6.51 -32.70 1.30
C ALA A 26 6.13 -31.93 0.01
N LEU A 27 5.53 -30.74 0.11
CA LEU A 27 5.09 -29.94 -1.04
C LEU A 27 6.24 -29.29 -1.82
N SER A 28 7.37 -29.01 -1.17
CA SER A 28 8.54 -28.44 -1.82
C SER A 28 9.80 -28.76 -1.02
N SER A 29 10.93 -28.90 -1.70
CA SER A 29 12.24 -29.01 -1.03
C SER A 29 12.75 -27.67 -0.46
N HIS A 30 12.13 -26.55 -0.85
CA HIS A 30 12.49 -25.19 -0.43
C HIS A 30 11.55 -24.65 0.65
N ILE A 31 10.63 -25.49 1.17
CA ILE A 31 9.66 -25.04 2.16
C ILE A 31 10.28 -24.96 3.55
N GLU A 32 10.06 -23.83 4.20
CA GLU A 32 10.30 -23.62 5.62
C GLU A 32 8.94 -23.58 6.33
N ALA A 33 8.50 -24.73 6.87
CA ALA A 33 7.21 -24.85 7.53
C ALA A 33 7.31 -25.03 9.05
N SER A 34 6.37 -24.42 9.75
CA SER A 34 6.06 -24.61 11.17
C SER A 34 4.60 -25.03 11.32
N SER A 35 4.15 -25.23 12.57
CA SER A 35 2.74 -25.55 12.83
C SER A 35 1.77 -24.42 12.49
N THR A 36 2.23 -23.20 12.21
CA THR A 36 1.36 -22.03 11.96
C THR A 36 1.71 -21.24 10.71
N HIS A 37 2.80 -21.60 10.04
CA HIS A 37 3.34 -20.82 8.93
C HIS A 37 4.09 -21.72 7.96
N ALA A 38 4.07 -21.39 6.66
CA ALA A 38 4.97 -21.99 5.68
C ALA A 38 5.43 -20.95 4.68
N LEU A 39 6.74 -20.92 4.42
CA LEU A 39 7.39 -20.03 3.46
C LEU A 39 8.10 -20.85 2.38
N ILE A 40 7.95 -20.45 1.12
CA ILE A 40 8.70 -21.01 0.00
C ILE A 40 9.27 -19.87 -0.82
N GLU A 41 10.59 -19.87 -1.01
CA GLU A 41 11.28 -18.90 -1.86
C GLU A 41 11.94 -19.59 -3.06
N TYR A 42 11.77 -18.99 -4.24
CA TYR A 42 12.41 -19.45 -5.48
C TYR A 42 13.21 -18.33 -6.11
N HIS A 43 14.43 -18.66 -6.57
CA HIS A 43 15.26 -17.79 -7.43
C HIS A 43 15.31 -18.26 -8.89
N TRP A 44 14.62 -19.36 -9.18
CA TRP A 44 14.41 -19.98 -10.48
C TRP A 44 13.35 -21.08 -10.32
N GLY A 45 12.55 -21.32 -11.35
CA GLY A 45 11.48 -22.32 -11.30
C GLY A 45 10.24 -21.81 -10.58
N ASP A 46 9.39 -22.74 -10.14
CA ASP A 46 8.05 -22.40 -9.65
C ASP A 46 7.49 -23.47 -8.71
N PHE A 47 6.54 -23.08 -7.85
CA PHE A 47 5.81 -23.96 -6.96
C PHE A 47 4.96 -24.95 -7.77
N LYS A 48 5.10 -26.25 -7.48
CA LYS A 48 4.50 -27.31 -8.33
C LYS A 48 3.05 -27.66 -7.99
N HIS A 49 2.50 -27.01 -6.97
CA HIS A 49 1.15 -27.24 -6.50
C HIS A 49 0.33 -25.98 -6.67
N ASP A 50 -0.99 -26.16 -6.80
CA ASP A 50 -1.96 -25.07 -6.80
C ASP A 50 -2.03 -24.45 -5.39
N PRO A 51 -1.63 -23.18 -5.20
CA PRO A 51 -1.60 -22.53 -3.90
C PRO A 51 -2.98 -22.46 -3.24
N ILE A 52 -4.05 -22.23 -4.00
CA ILE A 52 -5.41 -22.13 -3.48
C ILE A 52 -5.91 -23.49 -2.97
N LYS A 53 -5.53 -24.59 -3.62
CA LYS A 53 -5.79 -25.94 -3.09
C LYS A 53 -5.00 -26.24 -1.81
N VAL A 54 -3.78 -25.73 -1.70
CA VAL A 54 -2.96 -25.85 -0.48
C VAL A 54 -3.59 -25.04 0.67
N LEU A 55 -4.00 -23.80 0.38
CA LEU A 55 -4.77 -22.95 1.29
C LEU A 55 -6.00 -23.68 1.80
N HIS A 56 -6.91 -24.09 0.91
CA HIS A 56 -8.16 -24.77 1.26
C HIS A 56 -7.96 -25.92 2.26
N ARG A 57 -6.89 -26.71 2.04
CA ARG A 57 -6.62 -27.94 2.79
C ARG A 57 -5.95 -27.72 4.14
N PHE A 58 -5.07 -26.71 4.26
CA PHE A 58 -4.15 -26.61 5.40
C PHE A 58 -4.14 -25.26 6.09
N PHE A 59 -4.41 -24.15 5.40
CA PHE A 59 -4.11 -22.80 5.88
C PHE A 59 -5.33 -21.87 5.85
N ASP A 60 -5.21 -20.71 6.48
CA ASP A 60 -6.27 -19.71 6.60
C ASP A 60 -5.97 -18.43 5.81
N GLY A 61 -4.69 -18.16 5.53
CA GLY A 61 -4.24 -17.09 4.65
C GLY A 61 -3.12 -17.55 3.72
N PHE A 62 -3.06 -16.92 2.56
CA PHE A 62 -2.04 -17.13 1.53
C PHE A 62 -1.63 -15.78 0.94
N PHE A 63 -0.32 -15.57 0.77
CA PHE A 63 0.24 -14.43 0.05
C PHE A 63 1.32 -14.92 -0.90
N TYR A 64 1.29 -14.40 -2.12
CA TYR A 64 2.32 -14.61 -3.12
C TYR A 64 2.76 -13.28 -3.71
N CYS A 65 4.06 -13.13 -3.89
CA CYS A 65 4.64 -11.99 -4.58
C CYS A 65 5.87 -12.39 -5.41
N ALA A 66 6.05 -11.71 -6.54
CA ALA A 66 7.18 -11.92 -7.44
C ALA A 66 7.80 -10.59 -7.89
N ASN A 67 9.10 -10.60 -8.20
CA ASN A 67 9.85 -9.39 -8.58
C ASN A 67 9.57 -8.85 -9.99
N TRP A 68 8.67 -9.49 -10.72
CA TRP A 68 8.06 -8.96 -11.94
C TRP A 68 6.65 -8.40 -11.71
N GLY A 69 6.20 -8.30 -10.46
CA GLY A 69 4.97 -7.59 -10.09
C GLY A 69 3.76 -8.47 -9.83
N THR A 70 3.83 -9.78 -10.08
CA THR A 70 2.70 -10.66 -9.76
C THR A 70 2.46 -10.74 -8.26
N THR A 71 1.21 -10.50 -7.86
CA THR A 71 0.79 -10.51 -6.46
C THR A 71 -0.57 -11.18 -6.32
N GLN A 72 -0.69 -12.08 -5.35
CA GLN A 72 -1.93 -12.77 -5.02
C GLN A 72 -2.11 -12.85 -3.50
N LEU A 73 -3.31 -12.54 -3.01
CA LEU A 73 -3.69 -12.63 -1.61
C LEU A 73 -4.99 -13.43 -1.50
N ALA A 74 -5.02 -14.46 -0.68
CA ALA A 74 -6.23 -15.26 -0.49
C ALA A 74 -6.48 -15.61 0.97
N PHE A 75 -7.76 -15.68 1.33
CA PHE A 75 -8.22 -15.99 2.68
C PHE A 75 -9.28 -17.09 2.66
N ARG A 76 -9.19 -17.99 3.64
CA ARG A 76 -10.15 -19.08 3.86
C ARG A 76 -11.05 -18.78 5.04
N PHE A 77 -12.35 -18.94 4.86
CA PHE A 77 -13.37 -18.58 5.83
C PHE A 77 -14.24 -19.79 6.19
N PRO A 78 -14.77 -19.90 7.42
CA PRO A 78 -15.85 -20.83 7.72
C PRO A 78 -17.01 -20.62 6.74
N HIS A 79 -17.57 -21.70 6.20
CA HIS A 79 -18.63 -21.60 5.20
C HIS A 79 -19.82 -20.74 5.66
N GLY A 80 -20.25 -19.82 4.81
CA GLY A 80 -21.42 -18.96 5.03
C GLY A 80 -21.19 -17.81 6.02
N ILE A 81 -19.93 -17.55 6.43
CA ILE A 81 -19.62 -16.40 7.31
C ILE A 81 -19.66 -15.08 6.55
N LEU A 82 -19.22 -15.06 5.30
CA LEU A 82 -19.33 -13.89 4.44
C LEU A 82 -20.77 -13.77 3.91
N PRO A 83 -21.35 -12.56 3.81
CA PRO A 83 -22.59 -12.32 3.08
C PRO A 83 -22.48 -12.83 1.64
N ALA A 84 -23.54 -13.49 1.14
CA ALA A 84 -23.55 -14.03 -0.22
C ALA A 84 -23.47 -12.92 -1.27
N GLU A 85 -24.00 -11.75 -0.90
CA GLU A 85 -24.08 -10.55 -1.73
C GLU A 85 -22.68 -9.97 -2.02
N ILE A 86 -21.65 -10.31 -1.24
CA ILE A 86 -20.26 -9.88 -1.51
C ILE A 86 -19.80 -10.36 -2.89
N ALA A 87 -20.15 -11.60 -3.26
CA ALA A 87 -19.78 -12.19 -4.53
C ALA A 87 -20.46 -11.53 -5.72
N ASP A 88 -21.53 -10.76 -5.52
CA ASP A 88 -22.20 -10.00 -6.58
C ASP A 88 -21.76 -8.53 -6.55
N GLU A 89 -21.57 -7.95 -5.36
CA GLU A 89 -21.34 -6.52 -5.15
C GLU A 89 -19.87 -6.10 -5.31
N TYR A 90 -18.95 -7.00 -5.00
CA TYR A 90 -17.51 -6.81 -5.13
C TYR A 90 -16.90 -7.77 -6.13
N ASN A 91 -17.72 -8.45 -6.95
CA ASN A 91 -17.20 -9.24 -8.03
C ASN A 91 -16.49 -8.32 -9.01
N VAL A 92 -15.20 -8.53 -9.15
CA VAL A 92 -14.44 -7.95 -10.24
C VAL A 92 -13.86 -9.17 -10.93
N ASP A 93 -14.57 -9.66 -11.96
CA ASP A 93 -14.45 -11.03 -12.51
C ASP A 93 -13.00 -11.47 -12.83
N GLU A 94 -12.08 -10.53 -13.02
CA GLU A 94 -10.67 -10.80 -13.32
C GLU A 94 -9.72 -10.72 -12.11
N PHE A 95 -10.16 -10.15 -10.98
CA PHE A 95 -9.28 -9.83 -9.84
C PHE A 95 -9.73 -10.40 -8.51
N VAL A 96 -11.04 -10.58 -8.30
CA VAL A 96 -11.60 -11.02 -7.02
C VAL A 96 -12.56 -12.16 -7.26
N THR A 97 -12.28 -13.31 -6.68
CA THR A 97 -13.14 -14.49 -6.78
C THR A 97 -13.50 -14.99 -5.39
N LEU A 98 -14.80 -15.07 -5.08
CA LEU A 98 -15.30 -15.78 -3.90
C LEU A 98 -15.77 -17.18 -4.30
N THR A 99 -15.02 -18.22 -3.93
CA THR A 99 -15.36 -19.61 -4.22
C THR A 99 -15.94 -20.30 -2.98
N PRO A 100 -17.23 -20.69 -2.99
CA PRO A 100 -17.80 -21.47 -1.90
C PRO A 100 -17.41 -22.96 -1.99
N HIS A 101 -17.05 -23.56 -0.86
CA HIS A 101 -16.95 -25.01 -0.70
C HIS A 101 -17.89 -25.52 0.40
N ALA A 102 -17.99 -26.84 0.56
CA ALA A 102 -18.88 -27.44 1.56
C ALA A 102 -18.53 -27.06 3.00
N ASP A 103 -17.24 -26.89 3.30
CA ASP A 103 -16.73 -26.68 4.66
C ASP A 103 -16.21 -25.25 4.88
N TYR A 104 -15.68 -24.62 3.82
CA TYR A 104 -15.04 -23.30 3.85
C TYR A 104 -15.34 -22.52 2.58
N ASP A 105 -15.28 -21.19 2.65
CA ASP A 105 -15.28 -20.31 1.48
C ASP A 105 -13.87 -19.74 1.28
N ILE A 106 -13.48 -19.44 0.04
CA ILE A 106 -12.19 -18.82 -0.28
C ILE A 106 -12.42 -17.52 -1.03
N LEU A 107 -11.91 -16.43 -0.46
CA LEU A 107 -11.73 -15.18 -1.19
C LEU A 107 -10.33 -15.18 -1.78
N ASP A 108 -10.24 -15.10 -3.11
CA ASP A 108 -9.00 -15.00 -3.86
C ASP A 108 -8.92 -13.61 -4.50
N ILE A 109 -7.81 -12.92 -4.27
CA ILE A 109 -7.50 -11.60 -4.82
C ILE A 109 -6.21 -11.74 -5.63
N ASP A 110 -6.34 -11.88 -6.94
CA ASP A 110 -5.23 -12.09 -7.87
C ASP A 110 -5.13 -10.89 -8.82
N PHE A 111 -4.08 -10.08 -8.67
CA PHE A 111 -3.87 -8.91 -9.52
C PHE A 111 -3.08 -9.20 -10.80
N GLY A 112 -2.74 -10.47 -11.05
CA GLY A 112 -1.92 -10.85 -12.19
C GLY A 112 -0.59 -10.09 -12.18
N GLU A 113 0.01 -9.91 -13.36
CA GLU A 113 1.25 -9.15 -13.53
C GLU A 113 0.99 -7.64 -13.44
N MET A 114 1.30 -7.03 -12.29
CA MET A 114 1.33 -5.57 -12.12
C MET A 114 2.66 -4.98 -12.60
N GLU A 115 2.72 -3.66 -12.84
CA GLU A 115 4.00 -2.99 -13.08
C GLU A 115 4.93 -3.20 -11.88
N ALA A 116 6.10 -3.81 -12.16
CA ALA A 116 7.11 -4.05 -11.14
C ALA A 116 7.58 -2.72 -10.54
N SER A 117 7.43 -2.58 -9.22
CA SER A 117 7.99 -1.47 -8.48
C SER A 117 9.52 -1.53 -8.50
N ASP A 118 10.18 -0.37 -8.71
CA ASP A 118 11.64 -0.22 -8.55
C ASP A 118 12.09 -0.49 -7.10
N VAL A 119 11.15 -0.48 -6.14
CA VAL A 119 11.36 -0.78 -4.73
C VAL A 119 10.67 -2.11 -4.40
N TRP A 120 11.45 -3.10 -3.99
CA TRP A 120 10.91 -4.34 -3.45
C TRP A 120 10.27 -4.05 -2.09
N ASN A 121 8.94 -4.18 -2.01
CA ASN A 121 8.23 -4.06 -0.75
C ASN A 121 8.34 -5.38 0.01
N ASP A 122 8.90 -5.34 1.22
CA ASP A 122 9.07 -6.50 2.10
C ASP A 122 7.77 -6.80 2.88
N TYR A 123 6.62 -6.80 2.19
CA TYR A 123 5.37 -7.23 2.80
C TYR A 123 5.39 -8.74 3.00
N ASP A 124 4.86 -9.15 4.15
CA ASP A 124 4.60 -10.54 4.49
C ASP A 124 3.09 -10.76 4.67
N LEU A 125 2.67 -12.02 4.74
CA LEU A 125 1.27 -12.35 4.97
C LEU A 125 0.77 -11.80 6.32
N GLY A 126 1.65 -11.67 7.31
CA GLY A 126 1.35 -11.05 8.61
C GLY A 126 0.82 -9.63 8.51
N SER A 127 1.23 -8.88 7.49
CA SER A 127 0.77 -7.51 7.20
C SER A 127 -0.70 -7.45 6.77
N PHE A 128 -1.24 -8.54 6.22
CA PHE A 128 -2.59 -8.61 5.67
C PHE A 128 -3.54 -9.50 6.48
N ILE A 129 -3.01 -10.35 7.36
CA ILE A 129 -3.77 -11.44 7.98
C ILE A 129 -5.01 -10.96 8.75
N THR A 130 -5.00 -9.75 9.31
CA THR A 130 -6.13 -9.18 10.06
C THR A 130 -7.31 -8.78 9.18
N ILE A 131 -7.11 -8.61 7.86
CA ILE A 131 -8.19 -8.35 6.90
C ILE A 131 -9.22 -9.48 6.94
N ARG A 132 -8.79 -10.72 7.18
CA ARG A 132 -9.70 -11.87 7.32
C ARG A 132 -10.70 -11.65 8.47
N ASP A 133 -10.21 -11.25 9.63
CA ASP A 133 -11.06 -11.02 10.81
C ASP A 133 -11.97 -9.80 10.59
N GLU A 134 -11.43 -8.73 10.02
CA GLU A 134 -12.19 -7.53 9.61
C GLU A 134 -13.38 -7.91 8.70
N LEU A 135 -13.14 -8.73 7.67
CA LEU A 135 -14.19 -9.18 6.75
C LEU A 135 -15.25 -10.06 7.44
N MET A 136 -14.83 -10.96 8.35
CA MET A 136 -15.77 -11.76 9.14
C MET A 136 -16.63 -10.92 10.09
N GLU A 137 -16.12 -9.76 10.52
CA GLU A 137 -16.84 -8.79 11.35
C GLU A 137 -17.75 -7.86 10.53
N GLY A 138 -17.66 -7.91 9.20
CA GLY A 138 -18.46 -7.09 8.28
C GLY A 138 -17.78 -5.77 7.88
N ASP A 139 -16.48 -5.61 8.15
CA ASP A 139 -15.70 -4.49 7.66
C ASP A 139 -15.26 -4.73 6.21
N LEU A 140 -16.03 -4.17 5.27
CA LEU A 140 -15.82 -4.35 3.83
C LEU A 140 -14.82 -3.34 3.23
N ARG A 141 -14.11 -2.56 4.05
CA ARG A 141 -13.15 -1.54 3.56
C ARG A 141 -12.03 -2.16 2.70
N ALA A 142 -11.54 -3.33 3.07
CA ALA A 142 -10.52 -4.04 2.29
C ALA A 142 -11.03 -4.39 0.88
N LEU A 143 -12.24 -4.92 0.76
CA LEU A 143 -12.85 -5.23 -0.55
C LEU A 143 -13.11 -3.98 -1.38
N TYR A 144 -13.49 -2.86 -0.75
CA TYR A 144 -13.65 -1.59 -1.47
C TYR A 144 -12.30 -1.04 -1.97
N ILE A 145 -11.21 -1.21 -1.21
CA ILE A 145 -9.85 -0.88 -1.66
C ILE A 145 -9.47 -1.71 -2.88
N VAL A 146 -9.76 -3.02 -2.85
CA VAL A 146 -9.52 -3.92 -3.98
C VAL A 146 -10.33 -3.52 -5.21
N TRP A 147 -11.62 -3.18 -5.04
CA TRP A 147 -12.47 -2.66 -6.11
C TRP A 147 -11.96 -1.34 -6.69
N LEU A 148 -11.49 -0.40 -5.85
CA LEU A 148 -10.86 0.83 -6.35
C LEU A 148 -9.58 0.55 -7.13
N ALA A 149 -8.75 -0.37 -6.64
CA ALA A 149 -7.47 -0.71 -7.24
C ALA A 149 -7.64 -1.42 -8.58
N SER A 150 -8.57 -2.38 -8.68
CA SER A 150 -8.85 -3.09 -9.92
C SER A 150 -9.25 -2.12 -11.04
N LEU A 151 -10.17 -1.21 -10.75
CA LEU A 151 -10.61 -0.19 -11.71
C LEU A 151 -9.53 0.86 -12.00
N HIS A 152 -8.67 1.15 -11.01
CA HIS A 152 -7.54 2.04 -11.20
C HIS A 152 -6.50 1.47 -12.15
N LEU A 153 -6.30 0.16 -12.15
CA LEU A 153 -5.43 -0.54 -13.07
C LEU A 153 -6.10 -0.72 -14.43
N TYR A 154 -7.33 -1.24 -14.47
CA TYR A 154 -8.04 -1.56 -15.71
C TYR A 154 -8.26 -0.33 -16.62
N LYS A 155 -8.80 0.76 -16.06
CA LYS A 155 -9.13 1.97 -16.83
C LYS A 155 -7.91 2.82 -17.22
N GLN A 156 -6.70 2.39 -16.89
CA GLN A 156 -5.49 2.95 -17.50
C GLN A 156 -5.24 2.39 -18.90
N TYR A 157 -5.77 1.20 -19.20
CA TYR A 157 -5.49 0.46 -20.44
C TYR A 157 -6.71 0.33 -21.36
N GLU A 158 -7.94 0.46 -20.87
CA GLU A 158 -9.17 0.35 -21.68
C GLU A 158 -10.13 1.53 -21.49
N GLU A 159 -10.70 2.03 -22.59
CA GLU A 159 -11.61 3.19 -22.65
C GLU A 159 -13.10 2.81 -22.66
N GLU A 160 -13.45 1.52 -22.60
CA GLU A 160 -14.85 1.08 -22.69
C GLU A 160 -15.58 1.18 -21.34
N GLU A 161 -16.78 1.76 -21.36
CA GLU A 161 -17.68 1.83 -20.20
C GLU A 161 -18.45 0.51 -20.10
N GLU A 162 -17.94 -0.45 -19.32
CA GLU A 162 -18.77 -1.57 -18.88
C GLU A 162 -19.78 -1.12 -17.81
N ASP A 163 -20.91 -1.85 -17.72
CA ASP A 163 -21.92 -1.71 -16.66
C ASP A 163 -21.31 -2.11 -15.30
N GLU A 164 -20.53 -1.20 -14.73
CA GLU A 164 -19.77 -1.39 -13.50
C GLU A 164 -20.71 -1.48 -12.30
N ILE A 165 -20.63 -2.58 -11.55
CA ILE A 165 -21.30 -2.69 -10.26
C ILE A 165 -20.61 -1.73 -9.30
N VAL A 166 -21.38 -0.76 -8.79
CA VAL A 166 -20.88 0.26 -7.85
C VAL A 166 -21.21 -0.15 -6.43
N PRO A 167 -20.26 -0.70 -5.64
CA PRO A 167 -20.48 -1.00 -4.24
C PRO A 167 -20.71 0.28 -3.42
N PRO A 168 -21.40 0.20 -2.28
CA PRO A 168 -21.53 1.31 -1.36
C PRO A 168 -20.18 1.68 -0.78
N VAL A 169 -19.95 2.97 -0.56
CA VAL A 169 -18.75 3.44 0.16
C VAL A 169 -18.85 2.95 1.61
N PRO A 170 -17.89 2.12 2.10
CA PRO A 170 -17.95 1.60 3.46
C PRO A 170 -17.87 2.73 4.49
N PRO A 171 -18.51 2.61 5.64
CA PRO A 171 -18.35 3.57 6.72
C PRO A 171 -16.90 3.57 7.23
N ALA A 172 -16.48 4.68 7.83
CA ALA A 172 -15.15 4.84 8.43
C ALA A 172 -13.95 4.66 7.46
N PHE A 173 -14.17 4.83 6.15
CA PHE A 173 -13.12 4.71 5.13
C PHE A 173 -11.98 5.71 5.33
N GLY A 174 -12.25 6.87 5.94
CA GLY A 174 -11.22 7.85 6.32
C GLY A 174 -10.31 7.43 7.48
N LYS A 175 -10.46 6.22 8.03
CA LYS A 175 -9.64 5.68 9.13
C LYS A 175 -9.29 4.21 8.88
N LEU A 176 -8.52 3.94 7.84
CA LEU A 176 -8.07 2.59 7.49
C LEU A 176 -7.24 1.96 8.63
N THR A 177 -7.37 0.64 8.80
CA THR A 177 -6.49 -0.15 9.67
C THR A 177 -5.09 -0.26 9.06
N ALA A 178 -4.11 -0.71 9.83
CA ALA A 178 -2.75 -0.92 9.31
C ALA A 178 -2.73 -1.93 8.15
N ALA A 179 -3.52 -3.01 8.24
CA ALA A 179 -3.61 -4.01 7.17
C ALA A 179 -4.32 -3.47 5.93
N GLN A 180 -5.38 -2.67 6.09
CA GLN A 180 -6.07 -2.00 4.98
C GLN A 180 -5.15 -0.98 4.28
N GLN A 181 -4.35 -0.24 5.04
CA GLN A 181 -3.35 0.67 4.49
C GLN A 181 -2.26 -0.10 3.73
N ALA A 182 -1.74 -1.18 4.32
CA ALA A 182 -0.76 -2.05 3.65
C ALA A 182 -1.32 -2.64 2.35
N LEU A 183 -2.60 -3.05 2.34
CA LEU A 183 -3.27 -3.52 1.13
C LEU A 183 -3.35 -2.42 0.07
N ALA A 184 -3.75 -1.19 0.43
CA ALA A 184 -3.78 -0.09 -0.52
C ALA A 184 -2.41 0.22 -1.13
N GLU A 185 -1.34 0.13 -0.32
CA GLU A 185 0.04 0.31 -0.76
C GLU A 185 0.52 -0.84 -1.67
N LEU A 186 0.21 -2.09 -1.30
CA LEU A 186 0.49 -3.29 -2.10
C LEU A 186 -0.13 -3.15 -3.50
N LEU A 187 -1.39 -2.70 -3.55
CA LEU A 187 -2.16 -2.52 -4.78
C LEU A 187 -1.87 -1.20 -5.49
N GLN A 188 -0.88 -0.44 -5.01
CA GLN A 188 -0.43 0.83 -5.59
C GLN A 188 -1.54 1.88 -5.74
N LEU A 189 -2.55 1.83 -4.87
CA LEU A 189 -3.66 2.76 -4.89
C LEU A 189 -3.21 4.13 -4.34
N PRO A 190 -3.29 5.23 -5.12
CA PRO A 190 -2.78 6.52 -4.67
C PRO A 190 -3.51 7.05 -3.43
N GLN A 191 -2.76 7.65 -2.51
CA GLN A 191 -3.34 8.27 -1.30
C GLN A 191 -4.43 9.29 -1.62
N GLU A 192 -4.31 10.03 -2.73
CA GLU A 192 -5.34 10.98 -3.17
C GLU A 192 -6.67 10.30 -3.50
N MET A 193 -6.65 9.06 -4.03
CA MET A 193 -7.86 8.29 -4.31
C MET A 193 -8.54 7.87 -3.00
N LEU A 194 -7.75 7.43 -2.02
CA LEU A 194 -8.26 7.12 -0.67
C LEU A 194 -8.86 8.37 0.00
N ASP A 195 -8.16 9.51 -0.06
CA ASP A 195 -8.59 10.78 0.51
C ASP A 195 -9.91 11.28 -0.10
N VAL A 196 -10.09 11.10 -1.42
CA VAL A 196 -11.32 11.46 -2.13
C VAL A 196 -12.48 10.54 -1.75
N THR A 197 -12.25 9.23 -1.75
CA THR A 197 -13.24 8.22 -1.35
C THR A 197 -13.72 8.45 0.08
N ALA A 198 -12.80 8.79 1.00
CA ALA A 198 -13.11 9.04 2.40
C ALA A 198 -14.12 10.19 2.62
N LYS A 199 -14.27 11.12 1.67
CA LYS A 199 -15.27 12.22 1.77
C LYS A 199 -16.71 11.74 1.63
N HIS A 200 -16.89 10.65 0.88
CA HIS A 200 -18.18 10.00 0.63
C HIS A 200 -18.49 8.91 1.66
N SER A 201 -17.55 8.66 2.58
CA SER A 201 -17.72 7.68 3.65
C SER A 201 -18.48 8.26 4.82
N GLN A 202 -19.49 7.53 5.27
CA GLN A 202 -20.16 7.84 6.53
C GLN A 202 -19.16 7.75 7.69
N LYS A 203 -19.31 8.60 8.70
CA LYS A 203 -18.53 8.47 9.93
C LYS A 203 -18.84 7.11 10.57
N ALA A 204 -17.84 6.53 11.23
CA ALA A 204 -18.08 5.38 12.09
C ALA A 204 -19.27 5.68 13.00
N GLY A 205 -20.35 4.91 12.86
CA GLY A 205 -21.40 4.90 13.87
C GLY A 205 -20.80 4.46 15.21
N PRO A 206 -21.43 4.81 16.34
CA PRO A 206 -21.12 4.07 17.56
C PRO A 206 -21.30 2.59 17.24
N ALA A 207 -20.31 1.76 17.54
CA ALA A 207 -20.52 0.31 17.53
C ALA A 207 -21.79 0.06 18.33
N ALA A 208 -22.79 -0.58 17.73
CA ALA A 208 -23.93 -1.04 18.50
C ALA A 208 -23.35 -1.83 19.67
N ASP A 209 -23.66 -1.44 20.90
CA ASP A 209 -23.18 -2.17 22.05
C ASP A 209 -23.91 -3.51 22.00
N ASP A 210 -23.19 -4.55 21.55
CA ASP A 210 -23.74 -5.86 21.31
C ASP A 210 -24.16 -6.44 22.68
N ASP A 211 -25.44 -6.39 23.01
CA ASP A 211 -25.98 -7.03 24.22
C ASP A 211 -26.09 -8.54 24.00
N PHE A 212 -24.94 -9.20 23.85
CA PHE A 212 -24.84 -10.65 23.71
C PHE A 212 -25.53 -11.38 24.87
N ALA A 213 -25.57 -10.79 26.08
CA ALA A 213 -26.24 -11.38 27.23
C ALA A 213 -27.77 -11.42 27.05
N ALA A 214 -28.37 -10.41 26.43
CA ALA A 214 -29.77 -10.45 26.02
C ALA A 214 -29.99 -11.42 24.85
N TRP A 215 -29.15 -11.36 23.81
CA TRP A 215 -29.36 -12.16 22.59
C TRP A 215 -29.17 -13.67 22.82
N VAL A 216 -28.25 -14.06 23.71
CA VAL A 216 -28.08 -15.47 24.10
C VAL A 216 -29.36 -16.03 24.75
N LYS A 217 -30.15 -15.20 25.45
CA LYS A 217 -31.44 -15.64 26.05
C LYS A 217 -32.53 -15.85 25.00
N LEU A 218 -32.40 -15.24 23.82
CA LEU A 218 -33.31 -15.43 22.70
C LEU A 218 -33.01 -16.72 21.91
N LEU A 219 -31.81 -17.30 22.09
CA LEU A 219 -31.40 -18.50 21.40
C LEU A 219 -32.11 -19.75 21.98
N PRO A 220 -32.71 -20.62 21.15
CA PRO A 220 -33.31 -21.86 21.63
C PRO A 220 -32.29 -22.75 22.36
N ALA A 221 -32.73 -23.47 23.39
CA ALA A 221 -31.85 -24.31 24.21
C ALA A 221 -31.07 -25.35 23.39
N ASP A 222 -31.71 -25.96 22.39
CA ASP A 222 -31.07 -26.93 21.50
C ASP A 222 -29.96 -26.29 20.65
N ARG A 223 -30.16 -25.05 20.18
CA ARG A 223 -29.14 -24.30 19.43
C ARG A 223 -27.99 -23.85 20.33
N CYS A 224 -28.28 -23.46 21.57
CA CYS A 224 -27.24 -23.16 22.55
C CYS A 224 -26.38 -24.40 22.85
N ASN A 225 -27.02 -25.56 23.07
CA ASN A 225 -26.32 -26.82 23.29
C ASN A 225 -25.46 -27.23 22.08
N ASP A 226 -25.95 -27.03 20.85
CA ASP A 226 -25.17 -27.26 19.62
C ASP A 226 -23.88 -26.44 19.60
N PHE A 227 -23.96 -25.13 19.84
CA PHE A 227 -22.78 -24.26 19.93
C PHE A 227 -21.81 -24.69 21.04
N LEU A 228 -22.32 -25.11 22.21
CA LEU A 228 -21.46 -25.58 23.31
C LEU A 228 -20.74 -26.90 22.98
N ILE A 229 -21.40 -27.82 22.28
CA ILE A 229 -20.80 -29.08 21.83
C ILE A 229 -19.71 -28.79 20.79
N ARG A 230 -20.01 -27.94 19.80
CA ARG A 230 -19.05 -27.51 18.77
C ARG A 230 -17.85 -26.79 19.37
N LEU A 231 -18.08 -25.97 20.40
CA LEU A 231 -17.03 -25.29 21.15
C LEU A 231 -16.14 -26.29 21.90
N ALA A 232 -16.71 -27.33 22.51
CA ALA A 232 -15.95 -28.39 23.16
C ALA A 232 -15.07 -29.19 22.17
N HIS A 233 -15.46 -29.24 20.90
CA HIS A 233 -14.66 -29.80 19.81
C HIS A 233 -13.63 -28.82 19.21
N ASN A 234 -13.55 -27.59 19.73
CA ASN A 234 -12.68 -26.52 19.26
C ASN A 234 -12.85 -26.27 17.75
N GLU A 235 -14.11 -26.16 17.30
CA GLU A 235 -14.43 -25.86 15.91
C GLU A 235 -13.84 -24.50 15.47
N PRO A 236 -13.01 -24.47 14.41
CA PRO A 236 -12.48 -23.26 13.80
C PRO A 236 -13.55 -22.19 13.51
N GLY A 237 -13.30 -20.94 13.90
CA GLY A 237 -14.17 -19.81 13.58
C GLY A 237 -15.56 -19.81 14.24
N LEU A 238 -15.83 -20.73 15.18
CA LEU A 238 -17.14 -20.85 15.84
C LEU A 238 -17.58 -19.57 16.56
N SER A 239 -16.63 -18.82 17.15
CA SER A 239 -16.89 -17.53 17.80
C SER A 239 -17.55 -16.54 16.84
N HIS A 240 -17.04 -16.42 15.62
CA HIS A 240 -17.59 -15.50 14.62
C HIS A 240 -18.96 -15.97 14.11
N LEU A 241 -19.16 -17.28 13.92
CA LEU A 241 -20.47 -17.84 13.56
C LEU A 241 -21.53 -17.54 14.64
N LEU A 242 -21.16 -17.70 15.92
CA LEU A 242 -22.03 -17.39 17.04
C LEU A 242 -22.34 -15.89 17.09
N VAL A 243 -21.34 -15.02 17.01
CA VAL A 243 -21.52 -13.57 17.00
C VAL A 243 -22.42 -13.13 15.84
N LYS A 244 -22.25 -13.70 14.64
CA LYS A 244 -23.11 -13.45 13.48
C LYS A 244 -24.57 -13.86 13.75
N GLU A 245 -24.80 -15.05 14.31
CA GLU A 245 -26.16 -15.52 14.64
C GLU A 245 -26.82 -14.63 15.71
N LEU A 246 -26.07 -14.26 16.75
CA LEU A 246 -26.57 -13.39 17.82
C LEU A 246 -26.88 -11.97 17.32
N ARG A 247 -26.03 -11.38 16.47
CA ARG A 247 -26.28 -10.07 15.86
C ARG A 247 -27.54 -10.10 14.98
N LYS A 248 -27.75 -11.15 14.19
CA LYS A 248 -28.98 -11.32 13.40
C LYS A 248 -30.22 -11.34 14.30
N LEU A 249 -30.16 -12.05 15.42
CA LEU A 249 -31.26 -12.08 16.39
C LEU A 249 -31.53 -10.70 17.01
N GLY A 250 -30.48 -9.95 17.34
CA GLY A 250 -30.59 -8.60 17.91
C GLY A 250 -31.11 -7.53 16.94
N GLN A 251 -30.72 -7.62 15.67
CA GLN A 251 -31.11 -6.66 14.62
C GLN A 251 -32.59 -6.78 14.21
N HIS A 252 -33.23 -7.93 14.43
CA HIS A 252 -34.67 -8.09 14.22
C HIS A 252 -35.53 -7.23 15.17
N GLU A 253 -35.01 -6.82 16.33
CA GLU A 253 -35.72 -5.91 17.25
C GLU A 253 -35.44 -4.42 16.98
N THR A 254 -34.31 -4.10 16.33
CA THR A 254 -33.81 -2.73 16.10
C THR A 254 -33.79 -2.36 14.62
N SER A 255 -34.85 -2.69 13.86
CA SER A 255 -35.05 -2.13 12.51
C SER A 255 -35.30 -0.61 12.58
N THR A 256 -34.20 0.13 12.68
CA THR A 256 -34.12 1.54 12.30
C THR A 256 -33.29 1.54 11.04
N THR A 257 -33.94 1.88 9.93
CA THR A 257 -33.36 2.13 8.60
C THR A 257 -31.92 2.64 8.70
N LEU A 258 -30.94 1.77 8.42
CA LEU A 258 -29.57 2.19 8.18
C LEU A 258 -29.61 3.20 7.03
N PRO A 259 -29.00 4.39 7.16
CA PRO A 259 -28.92 5.31 6.04
C PRO A 259 -28.22 4.60 4.88
N GLU A 260 -28.94 4.48 3.77
CA GLU A 260 -28.48 3.84 2.54
C GLU A 260 -27.08 4.35 2.21
N ALA A 261 -26.10 3.45 2.28
CA ALA A 261 -24.71 3.81 2.08
C ALA A 261 -24.52 4.36 0.67
N GLU A 262 -23.86 5.50 0.55
CA GLU A 262 -23.74 6.23 -0.70
C GLU A 262 -22.95 5.41 -1.72
N ARG A 263 -23.47 5.25 -2.94
CA ARG A 263 -22.81 4.58 -4.05
C ARG A 263 -22.25 5.64 -4.99
N ILE A 264 -20.93 5.72 -5.08
CA ILE A 264 -20.26 6.69 -5.94
C ILE A 264 -19.57 5.94 -7.09
N PRO A 265 -19.98 6.19 -8.35
CA PRO A 265 -19.31 5.59 -9.51
C PRO A 265 -17.82 5.93 -9.54
N TYR A 266 -16.99 4.98 -9.97
CA TYR A 266 -15.54 5.19 -10.02
C TYR A 266 -15.16 6.39 -10.90
N THR A 267 -15.90 6.66 -11.98
CA THR A 267 -15.67 7.82 -12.85
C THR A 267 -15.77 9.15 -12.11
N THR A 268 -16.68 9.26 -11.13
CA THR A 268 -16.82 10.44 -10.28
C THR A 268 -15.63 10.58 -9.34
N LEU A 269 -15.25 9.49 -8.66
CA LEU A 269 -14.07 9.44 -7.80
C LEU A 269 -12.80 9.77 -8.58
N HIS A 270 -12.68 9.28 -9.81
CA HIS A 270 -11.52 9.50 -10.67
C HIS A 270 -11.35 10.96 -11.09
N VAL A 271 -12.46 11.67 -11.38
CA VAL A 271 -12.43 13.12 -11.66
C VAL A 271 -11.98 13.90 -10.43
N GLU A 272 -12.54 13.59 -9.26
CA GLU A 272 -12.14 14.20 -7.99
C GLU A 272 -10.67 13.91 -7.65
N TYR A 273 -10.21 12.69 -7.87
CA TYR A 273 -8.81 12.27 -7.72
C TYR A 273 -7.89 13.09 -8.60
N LYS A 274 -8.19 13.22 -9.91
CA LYS A 274 -7.39 14.04 -10.83
C LYS A 274 -7.30 15.51 -10.38
N ALA A 275 -8.40 16.07 -9.87
CA ALA A 275 -8.41 17.43 -9.34
C ALA A 275 -7.58 17.55 -8.05
N ALA A 276 -7.68 16.58 -7.13
CA ALA A 276 -6.91 16.54 -5.89
C ALA A 276 -5.41 16.39 -6.15
N LYS A 277 -5.03 15.49 -7.06
CA LYS A 277 -3.63 15.29 -7.49
C LYS A 277 -3.04 16.56 -8.10
N ALA A 278 -3.74 17.18 -9.05
CA ALA A 278 -3.29 18.43 -9.67
C ALA A 278 -3.14 19.57 -8.64
N LYS A 279 -4.00 19.62 -7.62
CA LYS A 279 -3.88 20.60 -6.53
C LYS A 279 -2.63 20.35 -5.68
N LYS A 280 -2.40 19.12 -5.22
CA LYS A 280 -1.19 18.76 -4.44
C LYS A 280 0.10 19.03 -5.22
N GLU A 281 0.13 18.70 -6.51
CA GLU A 281 1.29 18.99 -7.38
C GLU A 281 1.58 20.49 -7.48
N ARG A 282 0.54 21.33 -7.63
CA ARG A 282 0.69 22.80 -7.65
C ARG A 282 1.20 23.33 -6.32
N GLU A 283 0.62 22.89 -5.21
CA GLU A 283 1.06 23.29 -3.87
C GLU A 283 2.52 22.89 -3.60
N GLU A 284 2.94 21.70 -4.03
CA GLU A 284 4.33 21.26 -3.89
C GLU A 284 5.29 22.06 -4.78
N GLN A 285 4.90 22.36 -6.01
CA GLN A 285 5.69 23.22 -6.91
C GLN A 285 5.83 24.64 -6.34
N GLU A 286 4.76 25.21 -5.80
CA GLU A 286 4.78 26.51 -5.14
C GLU A 286 5.68 26.48 -3.89
N ARG A 287 5.57 25.43 -3.06
CA ARG A 287 6.43 25.23 -1.89
C ARG A 287 7.90 25.13 -2.28
N LYS A 288 8.24 24.35 -3.32
CA LYS A 288 9.60 24.25 -3.86
C LYS A 288 10.10 25.57 -4.42
N LYS A 289 9.27 26.32 -5.17
CA LYS A 289 9.63 27.66 -5.67
C LYS A 289 9.88 28.65 -4.54
N MET A 290 9.01 28.69 -3.54
CA MET A 290 9.16 29.57 -2.36
C MET A 290 10.40 29.19 -1.55
N ALA A 291 10.66 27.90 -1.34
CA ALA A 291 11.87 27.42 -0.67
C ALA A 291 13.14 27.80 -1.46
N ARG A 292 13.12 27.63 -2.79
CA ARG A 292 14.24 28.04 -3.67
C ARG A 292 14.47 29.55 -3.60
N GLN A 293 13.41 30.35 -3.62
CA GLN A 293 13.52 31.81 -3.48
C GLN A 293 14.10 32.23 -2.13
N ARG A 294 13.65 31.61 -1.03
CA ARG A 294 14.23 31.85 0.31
C ARG A 294 15.70 31.44 0.38
N HIS A 295 16.07 30.31 -0.21
CA HIS A 295 17.46 29.85 -0.28
C HIS A 295 18.35 30.84 -1.05
N LEU A 296 17.89 31.30 -2.22
CA LEU A 296 18.63 32.28 -3.01
C LEU A 296 18.73 33.65 -2.29
N GLN A 297 17.69 34.05 -1.54
CA GLN A 297 17.74 35.24 -0.69
C GLN A 297 18.75 35.08 0.45
N ASP A 298 18.82 33.91 1.08
CA ASP A 298 19.82 33.62 2.12
C ASP A 298 21.25 33.70 1.57
N ILE A 299 21.50 33.09 0.41
CA ILE A 299 22.78 33.19 -0.29
C ILE A 299 23.12 34.65 -0.59
N HIS A 300 22.15 35.43 -1.06
CA HIS A 300 22.36 36.84 -1.35
C HIS A 300 22.72 37.65 -0.10
N ASN A 301 22.08 37.36 1.04
CA ASN A 301 22.34 38.05 2.30
C ASN A 301 23.67 37.62 2.96
N HIS A 302 24.11 36.38 2.73
CA HIS A 302 25.27 35.77 3.38
C HIS A 302 26.39 35.39 2.40
N GLN A 303 26.56 36.15 1.30
CA GLN A 303 27.50 35.81 0.22
C GLN A 303 28.90 35.45 0.72
N ASP A 304 29.45 36.20 1.68
CA ASP A 304 30.78 35.94 2.22
C ASP A 304 30.92 34.58 2.90
N SER A 305 29.87 34.11 3.58
CA SER A 305 29.87 32.77 4.18
C SER A 305 29.91 31.68 3.11
N TYR A 306 29.12 31.83 2.04
CA TYR A 306 29.12 30.88 0.91
C TYR A 306 30.45 30.90 0.14
N TRP A 307 31.09 32.07 -0.03
CA TRP A 307 32.43 32.15 -0.59
C TRP A 307 33.49 31.48 0.31
N GLN A 308 33.37 31.60 1.64
CA GLN A 308 34.24 30.86 2.56
C GLN A 308 34.04 29.33 2.46
N GLN A 309 32.80 28.87 2.25
CA GLN A 309 32.54 27.45 2.01
C GLN A 309 33.20 26.95 0.71
N VAL A 310 33.12 27.74 -0.37
CA VAL A 310 33.84 27.49 -1.62
C VAL A 310 35.35 27.34 -1.37
N ASP A 311 35.95 28.25 -0.60
CA ASP A 311 37.37 28.20 -0.24
C ASP A 311 37.74 26.98 0.61
N GLN A 312 36.87 26.57 1.53
CA GLN A 312 37.10 25.39 2.35
C GLN A 312 36.97 24.10 1.53
N ALA A 313 35.96 23.99 0.67
CA ALA A 313 35.71 22.83 -0.18
C ALA A 313 36.87 22.60 -1.18
N VAL A 314 37.35 23.68 -1.82
CA VAL A 314 38.44 23.57 -2.80
C VAL A 314 39.80 23.22 -2.15
N LYS A 315 40.01 23.63 -0.89
CA LYS A 315 41.22 23.30 -0.12
C LYS A 315 41.34 21.80 0.17
N ARG A 316 40.22 21.06 0.28
CA ARG A 316 40.25 19.61 0.50
C ARG A 316 40.92 18.85 -0.66
N GLY A 317 40.89 19.40 -1.87
CA GLY A 317 41.61 18.86 -3.03
C GLY A 317 41.14 17.49 -3.51
N SER A 318 39.96 17.02 -3.10
CA SER A 318 39.35 15.75 -3.48
C SER A 318 38.23 15.92 -4.52
N GLY A 319 37.82 14.83 -5.17
CA GLY A 319 36.70 14.84 -6.13
C GLY A 319 35.40 15.39 -5.52
N ALA A 320 35.03 14.92 -4.33
CA ALA A 320 33.88 15.42 -3.57
C ALA A 320 34.00 16.91 -3.19
N GLY A 321 35.22 17.36 -2.85
CA GLY A 321 35.47 18.78 -2.57
C GLY A 321 35.28 19.67 -3.80
N TYR A 322 35.66 19.20 -4.99
CA TYR A 322 35.43 19.94 -6.24
C TYR A 322 33.96 19.94 -6.66
N GLU A 323 33.23 18.84 -6.47
CA GLU A 323 31.78 18.81 -6.71
C GLU A 323 31.03 19.78 -5.79
N GLU A 324 31.37 19.81 -4.51
CA GLU A 324 30.82 20.79 -3.56
C GLU A 324 31.17 22.23 -3.96
N THR A 325 32.42 22.48 -4.35
CA THR A 325 32.88 23.79 -4.84
C THR A 325 32.03 24.28 -6.00
N VAL A 326 31.81 23.43 -7.01
CA VAL A 326 31.02 23.79 -8.19
C VAL A 326 29.55 23.98 -7.83
N ARG A 327 28.98 23.12 -6.98
CA ARG A 327 27.59 23.26 -6.48
C ARG A 327 27.36 24.63 -5.86
N VAL A 328 28.21 25.04 -4.90
CA VAL A 328 28.06 26.33 -4.21
C VAL A 328 28.27 27.52 -5.15
N LEU A 329 29.23 27.44 -6.08
CA LEU A 329 29.44 28.49 -7.09
C LEU A 329 28.25 28.65 -8.05
N VAL A 330 27.59 27.54 -8.42
CA VAL A 330 26.37 27.59 -9.25
C VAL A 330 25.25 28.31 -8.51
N GLU A 331 25.07 27.99 -7.23
CA GLU A 331 24.07 28.65 -6.37
C GLU A 331 24.37 30.15 -6.17
N LEU A 332 25.63 30.52 -5.94
CA LEU A 332 26.06 31.92 -5.86
C LEU A 332 25.81 32.67 -7.17
N ARG A 333 26.10 32.05 -8.33
CA ARG A 333 25.84 32.63 -9.65
C ARG A 333 24.34 32.85 -9.89
N GLU A 334 23.51 31.89 -9.50
CA GLU A 334 22.07 31.98 -9.64
C GLU A 334 21.47 33.07 -8.75
N ALA A 335 21.89 33.15 -7.48
CA ALA A 335 21.50 34.23 -6.58
C ALA A 335 21.95 35.59 -7.14
N ALA A 336 23.19 35.71 -7.61
CA ALA A 336 23.68 36.92 -8.23
C ALA A 336 22.84 37.33 -9.47
N SER A 337 22.43 36.39 -10.31
CA SER A 337 21.55 36.67 -11.46
C SER A 337 20.16 37.15 -11.03
N GLN A 338 19.59 36.58 -9.96
CA GLN A 338 18.26 36.95 -9.49
C GLN A 338 18.23 38.35 -8.84
N PHE A 339 19.30 38.71 -8.13
CA PHE A 339 19.41 39.99 -7.40
C PHE A 339 20.26 41.05 -8.12
N GLN A 340 20.40 40.95 -9.45
CA GLN A 340 21.13 41.92 -10.31
C GLN A 340 22.61 42.14 -9.93
N GLY A 341 23.24 41.16 -9.28
CA GLY A 341 24.65 41.17 -8.85
C GLY A 341 25.61 40.39 -9.76
N SER A 342 25.20 40.03 -10.98
CA SER A 342 25.97 39.16 -11.89
C SER A 342 27.38 39.67 -12.18
N GLN A 343 27.56 40.99 -12.30
CA GLN A 343 28.87 41.58 -12.57
C GLN A 343 29.81 41.42 -11.36
N THR A 344 29.33 41.76 -10.16
CA THR A 344 30.10 41.61 -8.91
C THR A 344 30.47 40.16 -8.64
N PHE A 345 29.57 39.23 -8.94
CA PHE A 345 29.87 37.80 -8.89
C PHE A 345 30.98 37.43 -9.88
N GLN A 346 30.90 37.86 -11.14
CA GLN A 346 31.88 37.52 -12.17
C GLN A 346 33.26 38.09 -11.85
N GLU A 347 33.35 39.31 -11.33
CA GLU A 347 34.60 39.92 -10.88
C GLU A 347 35.22 39.07 -9.75
N ARG A 348 34.43 38.76 -8.71
CA ARG A 348 34.90 37.96 -7.57
C ARG A 348 35.29 36.53 -7.98
N PHE A 349 34.51 35.89 -8.85
CA PHE A 349 34.82 34.58 -9.42
C PHE A 349 36.12 34.60 -10.21
N SER A 350 36.32 35.62 -11.06
CA SER A 350 37.52 35.76 -11.87
C SER A 350 38.76 35.90 -10.99
N THR A 351 38.70 36.70 -9.93
CA THR A 351 39.80 36.81 -8.96
C THR A 351 40.05 35.49 -8.22
N TRP A 352 38.98 34.80 -7.82
CA TRP A 352 39.06 33.54 -7.08
C TRP A 352 39.65 32.39 -7.91
N VAL A 353 39.28 32.28 -9.20
CA VAL A 353 39.67 31.14 -10.05
C VAL A 353 41.11 31.24 -10.57
N GLN A 354 41.67 32.45 -10.69
CA GLN A 354 43.04 32.71 -11.19
C GLN A 354 44.14 31.82 -10.56
N PRO A 355 44.30 31.75 -9.22
CA PRO A 355 45.31 30.88 -8.61
C PRO A 355 45.02 29.38 -8.78
N LEU A 356 43.79 29.01 -9.15
CA LEU A 356 43.31 27.64 -9.26
C LEU A 356 43.30 27.11 -10.70
N LEU A 357 43.62 27.93 -11.70
CA LEU A 357 43.73 27.54 -13.12
C LEU A 357 44.68 26.36 -13.36
N ARG A 358 45.65 26.15 -12.46
CA ARG A 358 46.60 25.02 -12.50
C ARG A 358 45.99 23.67 -12.06
N ARG A 359 44.71 23.63 -11.66
CA ARG A 359 44.02 22.41 -11.19
C ARG A 359 43.05 21.88 -12.27
N PRO A 360 43.51 21.04 -13.23
CA PRO A 360 42.72 20.68 -14.42
C PRO A 360 41.39 19.98 -14.10
N ALA A 361 41.35 19.18 -13.04
CA ALA A 361 40.14 18.45 -12.62
C ALA A 361 39.01 19.37 -12.11
N LEU A 362 39.35 20.52 -11.51
CA LEU A 362 38.37 21.53 -11.09
C LEU A 362 37.91 22.37 -12.27
N ILE A 363 38.84 22.78 -13.14
CA ILE A 363 38.54 23.59 -14.32
C ILE A 363 37.60 22.87 -15.27
N LYS A 364 37.82 21.57 -15.51
CA LYS A 364 36.91 20.76 -16.33
C LYS A 364 35.47 20.81 -15.80
N ARG A 365 35.27 20.60 -14.50
CA ARG A 365 33.93 20.66 -13.88
C ARG A 365 33.30 22.06 -13.99
N LEU A 366 34.09 23.12 -13.80
CA LEU A 366 33.59 24.49 -13.97
C LEU A 366 33.21 24.79 -15.44
N GLN A 367 33.94 24.25 -16.42
CA GLN A 367 33.59 24.34 -17.85
C GLN A 367 32.28 23.59 -18.15
N ASP A 368 32.12 22.38 -17.60
CA ASP A 368 30.90 21.57 -17.74
C ASP A 368 29.65 22.33 -17.21
N HIS A 369 29.83 23.16 -16.18
CA HIS A 369 28.80 24.04 -15.62
C HIS A 369 28.77 25.46 -16.21
N LYS A 370 29.42 25.67 -17.37
CA LYS A 370 29.40 26.91 -18.16
C LYS A 370 29.91 28.16 -17.42
N PHE A 371 30.95 28.04 -16.59
CA PHE A 371 31.61 29.21 -16.01
C PHE A 371 32.53 29.91 -17.04
N THR A 372 32.50 31.24 -17.08
CA THR A 372 33.36 32.06 -17.93
C THR A 372 34.64 32.41 -17.20
N PHE A 373 35.78 32.02 -17.78
CA PHE A 373 37.11 32.28 -17.22
C PHE A 373 37.66 33.61 -17.74
N PRO A 374 38.45 34.33 -16.93
CA PRO A 374 39.18 35.50 -17.42
C PRO A 374 40.14 35.11 -18.55
N GLU A 375 40.21 35.94 -19.60
CA GLU A 375 41.28 35.85 -20.60
C GLU A 375 42.64 36.05 -19.92
N SER A 376 43.63 35.28 -20.35
CA SER A 376 44.95 35.18 -19.71
C SER A 376 45.84 36.38 -19.99
#